data_AF-A0A9D5R4R8-F1
#
_entry.id   AF-A0A9D5R4R8-F1
#
_cell.length_a   1.000
_cell.length_b   1.000
_cell.length_c   1.000
_cell.angle_alpha   90.00
_cell.angle_beta   90.00
_cell.angle_gamma   90.00
#
_symmetry.space_group_name_H-M   'P 1'
#
loop_
_entity.id
_entity.type
_entity.pdbx_description
1 polymer ?
#
loop_
_entity_poly.entity_id
_entity_poly.type
_entity_poly.pdbx_seq_one_letter_code
_entity_poly.pdbx_strand_id
1 'polypeptide(L)'
;MNPLRYTDDADRAYGAAGMAIGLVAFDGEEYITSIDIDREPDDILELRDDFYFSGNPEFSAKSAWNRMLHNYNLSLVMLISNIMCRDRVQNRLTVSSDLHKLIRSTAFDEGRDACGLDQDEFDRLFEKDFNYLNSLFSHYGVKNVADDFARSISSRRFLSHMEILDSLQALQML
;
A
#
# COMPACT_ATOMS: atom_id res chain seq x y z
N MET A 1 4.69 -21.43 -4.60
CA MET A 1 4.80 -20.10 -5.22
C MET A 1 4.62 -19.08 -4.11
N ASN A 2 5.50 -18.09 -3.97
CA ASN A 2 5.39 -17.09 -2.90
C ASN A 2 4.35 -16.05 -3.34
N PRO A 3 3.17 -15.96 -2.70
CA PRO A 3 2.10 -15.04 -3.12
C PRO A 3 2.51 -13.55 -2.99
N LEU A 4 3.55 -13.26 -2.21
CA LEU A 4 4.10 -11.92 -2.05
C LEU A 4 5.01 -11.49 -3.21
N ARG A 5 5.39 -12.40 -4.11
CA ARG A 5 6.21 -12.06 -5.28
C ARG A 5 5.34 -11.77 -6.49
N TYR A 6 5.81 -10.86 -7.33
CA TYR A 6 5.19 -10.59 -8.61
C TYR A 6 5.46 -11.72 -9.62
N THR A 7 4.49 -11.98 -10.49
CA THR A 7 4.58 -13.03 -11.52
C THR A 7 4.98 -12.49 -12.88
N ASP A 8 4.56 -11.28 -13.21
CA ASP A 8 4.76 -10.61 -14.50
C ASP A 8 4.55 -9.09 -14.38
N ASP A 9 4.74 -8.37 -15.49
CA ASP A 9 4.57 -6.91 -15.57
C ASP A 9 3.14 -6.44 -15.24
N ALA A 10 2.11 -7.23 -15.60
CA ALA A 10 0.73 -6.85 -15.28
C ALA A 10 0.52 -6.95 -13.77
N ASP A 11 0.98 -8.03 -13.16
CA ASP A 11 0.94 -8.25 -11.71
C ASP A 11 1.70 -7.16 -10.93
N ARG A 12 2.85 -6.69 -11.46
CA ARG A 12 3.55 -5.49 -10.95
C ARG A 12 2.70 -4.23 -11.03
N ALA A 13 2.07 -3.97 -12.17
CA ALA A 13 1.25 -2.78 -12.38
C ALA A 13 0.02 -2.75 -11.47
N TYR A 14 -0.65 -3.89 -11.26
CA TYR A 14 -1.75 -4.00 -10.30
C TYR A 14 -1.29 -3.84 -8.86
N GLY A 15 -0.12 -4.38 -8.51
CA GLY A 15 0.51 -4.15 -7.22
C GLY A 15 0.77 -2.65 -6.97
N ALA A 16 1.40 -1.97 -7.94
CA ALA A 16 1.68 -0.54 -7.89
C ALA A 16 0.40 0.31 -7.79
N ALA A 17 -0.62 0.01 -8.61
CA ALA A 17 -1.92 0.65 -8.54
C ALA A 17 -2.55 0.49 -7.15
N GLY A 18 -2.51 -0.72 -6.58
CA GLY A 18 -2.99 -1.01 -5.24
C GLY A 18 -2.30 -0.15 -4.19
N MET A 19 -0.96 -0.09 -4.20
CA MET A 19 -0.19 0.69 -3.23
C MET A 19 -0.56 2.18 -3.26
N ALA A 20 -0.62 2.79 -4.44
CA ALA A 20 -0.96 4.21 -4.57
C ALA A 20 -2.42 4.51 -4.18
N ILE A 21 -3.38 3.64 -4.55
CA ILE A 21 -4.78 3.77 -4.10
C ILE A 21 -4.87 3.67 -2.58
N GLY A 22 -4.15 2.72 -1.98
CA GLY A 22 -4.08 2.56 -0.53
C GLY A 22 -3.55 3.81 0.16
N LEU A 23 -2.45 4.39 -0.34
CA LEU A 23 -1.90 5.63 0.20
C LEU A 23 -2.88 6.80 0.09
N VAL A 24 -3.51 7.02 -1.07
CA VAL A 24 -4.53 8.08 -1.24
C VAL A 24 -5.71 7.87 -0.30
N ALA A 25 -6.16 6.63 -0.09
CA ALA A 25 -7.27 6.33 0.81
C ALA A 25 -6.94 6.54 2.31
N PHE A 26 -5.65 6.64 2.64
CA PHE A 26 -5.14 6.86 4.01
C PHE A 26 -4.42 8.21 4.14
N ASP A 27 -4.70 9.17 3.25
CA ASP A 27 -4.14 10.53 3.25
C ASP A 27 -2.59 10.56 3.21
N GLY A 28 -1.99 9.56 2.55
CA GLY A 28 -0.54 9.37 2.42
C GLY A 28 0.03 9.72 1.04
N GLU A 29 -0.77 10.32 0.16
CA GLU A 29 -0.36 10.62 -1.21
C GLU A 29 0.79 11.62 -1.31
N GLU A 30 0.95 12.48 -0.30
CA GLU A 30 2.05 13.45 -0.21
C GLU A 30 3.44 12.79 -0.20
N TYR A 31 3.52 11.51 0.19
CA TYR A 31 4.76 10.73 0.23
C TYR A 31 5.12 10.12 -1.13
N ILE A 32 4.20 10.04 -2.08
CA ILE A 32 4.44 9.40 -3.36
C ILE A 32 5.34 10.31 -4.22
N THR A 33 6.46 9.79 -4.72
CA THR A 33 7.32 10.48 -5.68
C THR A 33 7.01 10.02 -7.11
N SER A 34 7.02 8.71 -7.34
CA SER A 34 6.77 8.13 -8.67
C SER A 34 6.47 6.63 -8.59
N ILE A 35 5.92 6.10 -9.68
CA ILE A 35 5.83 4.66 -9.94
C ILE A 35 6.72 4.31 -11.12
N ASP A 36 7.50 3.23 -10.99
CA ASP A 36 8.37 2.70 -12.04
C ASP A 36 8.37 1.15 -11.99
N ILE A 37 7.61 0.50 -12.87
CA ILE A 37 7.50 -0.98 -12.85
C ILE A 37 8.74 -1.69 -13.41
N ASP A 38 9.68 -0.95 -14.00
CA ASP A 38 10.95 -1.49 -14.51
C ASP A 38 12.01 -1.67 -13.40
N ARG A 39 11.78 -1.09 -12.21
CA ARG A 39 12.69 -1.23 -11.06
C ARG A 39 12.56 -2.58 -10.35
N GLU A 40 13.41 -2.79 -9.36
CA GLU A 40 13.29 -3.95 -8.48
C GLU A 40 11.95 -3.93 -7.72
N PRO A 41 11.40 -5.10 -7.32
CA PRO A 41 10.09 -5.19 -6.66
C PRO A 41 9.88 -4.25 -5.48
N ASP A 42 10.95 -3.99 -4.71
CA ASP A 42 10.93 -3.15 -3.51
C ASP A 42 10.95 -1.64 -3.84
N ASP A 43 11.27 -1.27 -5.09
CA ASP A 43 11.46 0.11 -5.56
C ASP A 43 10.41 0.53 -6.61
N ILE A 44 9.36 -0.25 -6.83
CA ILE A 44 8.32 0.04 -7.84
C ILE A 44 7.57 1.34 -7.51
N LEU A 45 7.33 1.60 -6.22
CA LEU A 45 6.74 2.84 -5.73
C LEU A 45 7.82 3.60 -4.95
N GLU A 46 8.29 4.70 -5.53
CA GLU A 46 9.28 5.57 -4.89
C GLU A 46 8.55 6.54 -3.96
N LEU A 47 8.99 6.59 -2.69
CA LEU A 47 8.48 7.53 -1.69
C LEU A 47 9.51 8.63 -1.43
N ARG A 48 9.06 9.74 -0.85
CA ARG A 48 9.93 10.83 -0.41
C ARG A 48 10.84 10.38 0.74
N ASP A 49 12.04 10.97 0.81
CA ASP A 49 13.03 10.66 1.85
C ASP A 49 12.51 10.87 3.29
N ASP A 50 11.60 11.82 3.48
CA ASP A 50 10.97 12.14 4.78
C ASP A 50 9.96 11.08 5.26
N PHE A 51 9.63 10.10 4.41
CA PHE A 51 8.91 8.89 4.80
C PHE A 51 9.82 7.92 5.58
N TYR A 52 11.08 7.79 5.18
CA TYR A 52 12.02 6.87 5.82
C TYR A 52 12.73 7.48 7.04
N PHE A 53 12.66 8.80 7.17
CA PHE A 53 13.35 9.54 8.22
C PHE A 53 12.46 9.78 9.46
N SER A 54 12.87 9.23 10.61
CA SER A 54 12.16 9.39 11.89
C SER A 54 12.93 10.17 12.96
N GLY A 55 14.13 10.69 12.66
CA GLY A 55 15.07 11.20 13.66
C GLY A 55 15.47 12.66 13.50
N ASN A 56 14.78 13.59 14.14
CA ASN A 56 15.30 14.95 14.39
C ASN A 56 15.47 15.15 15.91
N PRO A 57 16.66 15.55 16.40
CA PRO A 57 16.90 15.86 17.82
C PRO A 57 15.94 16.91 18.42
N GLU A 58 15.27 17.71 17.59
CA GLU A 58 14.29 18.70 18.01
C GLU A 58 12.90 18.10 18.35
N PHE A 59 12.63 16.85 17.95
CA PHE A 59 11.35 16.19 18.25
C PHE A 59 11.36 15.48 19.60
N SER A 60 10.23 15.53 20.29
CA SER A 60 10.02 14.70 21.48
C SER A 60 9.92 13.22 21.10
N ALA A 61 10.32 12.33 22.02
CA ALA A 61 10.21 10.87 21.83
C ALA A 61 8.80 10.44 21.40
N LYS A 62 7.75 11.08 21.95
CA LYS A 62 6.35 10.84 21.56
C LYS A 62 6.07 11.22 20.10
N SER A 63 6.62 12.33 19.63
CA SER A 63 6.40 12.81 18.25
C SER A 63 7.13 11.91 17.25
N ALA A 64 8.37 11.50 17.59
CA ALA A 64 9.12 10.54 16.80
C ALA A 64 8.40 9.18 16.72
N TRP A 65 7.92 8.65 17.85
CA TRP A 65 7.16 7.40 17.88
C TRP A 65 5.86 7.49 17.09
N ASN A 66 5.09 8.57 17.24
CA ASN A 66 3.86 8.79 16.45
C ASN A 66 4.16 8.79 14.94
N ARG A 67 5.28 9.40 14.53
CA ARG A 67 5.72 9.41 13.13
C ARG A 67 6.08 8.01 12.65
N MET A 68 6.82 7.24 13.46
CA MET A 68 7.16 5.85 13.14
C MET A 68 5.90 4.99 12.99
N LEU A 69 4.95 5.09 13.92
CA LEU A 69 3.69 4.37 13.86
C LEU A 69 2.85 4.76 12.64
N HIS A 70 2.82 6.05 12.30
CA HIS A 70 2.14 6.53 11.10
C HIS A 70 2.76 5.95 9.81
N ASN A 71 4.08 6.00 9.68
CA ASN A 71 4.77 5.48 8.49
C ASN A 71 4.64 3.96 8.40
N TYR A 72 4.73 3.25 9.53
CA TYR A 72 4.45 1.81 9.60
C TYR A 72 3.02 1.49 9.11
N ASN A 73 2.03 2.26 9.56
CA ASN A 73 0.65 2.07 9.13
C ASN A 73 0.52 2.25 7.60
N LEU A 74 1.13 3.28 7.02
CA LEU A 74 1.13 3.48 5.57
C LEU A 74 1.83 2.32 4.84
N SER A 75 2.93 1.79 5.38
CA SER A 75 3.60 0.58 4.84
C SER A 75 2.69 -0.66 4.87
N LEU A 76 1.95 -0.85 5.96
CA LEU A 76 0.96 -1.92 6.08
C LEU A 76 -0.17 -1.76 5.06
N VAL A 77 -0.68 -0.54 4.91
CA VAL A 77 -1.71 -0.20 3.92
C VAL A 77 -1.23 -0.48 2.50
N MET A 78 0.01 -0.11 2.15
CA MET A 78 0.59 -0.41 0.85
C MET A 78 0.65 -1.92 0.61
N LEU A 79 1.16 -2.70 1.58
CA LEU A 79 1.26 -4.16 1.48
C LEU A 79 -0.11 -4.81 1.25
N ILE A 80 -1.11 -4.46 2.05
CA ILE A 80 -2.45 -5.04 1.94
C ILE A 80 -3.09 -4.63 0.61
N SER A 81 -2.97 -3.35 0.22
CA SER A 81 -3.59 -2.82 -0.98
C SER A 81 -2.97 -3.38 -2.26
N ASN A 82 -1.64 -3.61 -2.26
CA ASN A 82 -0.94 -4.32 -3.32
C ASN A 82 -1.57 -5.69 -3.59
N ILE A 83 -1.71 -6.48 -2.52
CA ILE A 83 -2.25 -7.84 -2.59
C ILE A 83 -3.72 -7.82 -2.97
N MET A 84 -4.52 -6.94 -2.37
CA MET A 84 -5.95 -6.85 -2.66
C MET A 84 -6.22 -6.42 -4.11
N CYS A 85 -5.41 -5.52 -4.66
CA CYS A 85 -5.56 -5.10 -6.05
C CYS A 85 -5.26 -6.27 -7.01
N ARG A 86 -4.14 -6.98 -6.78
CA ARG A 86 -3.76 -8.18 -7.55
C ARG A 86 -4.81 -9.29 -7.44
N ASP A 87 -5.26 -9.62 -6.23
CA ASP A 87 -6.25 -10.69 -6.05
C ASP A 87 -7.64 -10.28 -6.55
N ARG A 88 -8.18 -9.14 -6.09
CA ARG A 88 -9.59 -8.80 -6.31
C ARG A 88 -9.87 -8.13 -7.65
N VAL A 89 -8.91 -7.38 -8.19
CA VAL A 89 -9.09 -6.63 -9.45
C VAL A 89 -8.55 -7.46 -10.62
N GLN A 90 -7.26 -7.80 -10.60
CA GLN A 90 -6.64 -8.56 -11.69
C GLN A 90 -7.16 -9.99 -11.77
N ASN A 91 -7.05 -10.75 -10.68
CA ASN A 91 -7.35 -12.18 -10.67
C ASN A 91 -8.82 -12.50 -10.38
N ARG A 92 -9.60 -11.51 -9.91
CA ARG A 92 -11.01 -11.64 -9.49
C ARG A 92 -11.22 -12.70 -8.42
N LEU A 93 -10.23 -12.87 -7.54
CA LEU A 93 -10.22 -13.77 -6.40
C LEU A 93 -10.48 -13.01 -5.10
N THR A 94 -10.74 -13.77 -4.03
CA THR A 94 -10.70 -13.25 -2.67
C THR A 94 -9.37 -13.61 -2.02
N VAL A 95 -8.87 -12.74 -1.15
CA VAL A 95 -7.68 -13.05 -0.33
C VAL A 95 -7.93 -14.33 0.46
N SER A 96 -7.07 -15.33 0.29
CA SER A 96 -7.20 -16.62 0.97
C SER A 96 -6.88 -16.49 2.46
N SER A 97 -7.39 -17.41 3.28
CA SER A 97 -7.09 -17.44 4.73
C SER A 97 -5.58 -17.61 5.00
N ASP A 98 -4.88 -18.37 4.17
CA ASP A 98 -3.44 -18.59 4.33
C ASP A 98 -2.65 -17.33 3.98
N LEU A 99 -3.06 -16.60 2.93
CA LEU A 99 -2.46 -15.31 2.58
C LEU A 99 -2.73 -14.26 3.66
N HIS A 100 -3.95 -14.21 4.20
CA HIS A 100 -4.27 -13.35 5.34
C HIS A 100 -3.36 -13.61 6.53
N LYS A 101 -3.16 -14.89 6.92
CA LYS A 101 -2.26 -15.26 8.02
C LYS A 101 -0.82 -14.85 7.73
N LEU A 102 -0.35 -15.05 6.49
CA LEU A 102 1.00 -14.68 6.07
C LEU A 102 1.23 -13.17 6.21
N ILE A 103 0.34 -12.35 5.63
CA ILE A 103 0.40 -10.88 5.74
C ILE A 103 0.41 -10.49 7.22
N ARG A 104 -0.51 -11.03 8.02
CA ARG A 104 -0.62 -10.72 9.45
C ARG A 104 0.66 -11.06 10.20
N SER A 105 1.25 -12.24 9.98
CA SER A 105 2.50 -12.62 10.65
C SER A 105 3.67 -11.70 10.27
N THR A 106 3.82 -11.39 8.97
CA THR A 106 4.90 -10.52 8.50
C THR A 106 4.73 -9.10 9.02
N ALA A 107 3.51 -8.57 9.00
CA ALA A 107 3.21 -7.25 9.52
C ALA A 107 3.43 -7.16 11.04
N PHE A 108 3.11 -8.21 11.80
CA PHE A 108 3.29 -8.22 13.25
C PHE A 108 4.77 -8.13 13.64
N ASP A 109 5.63 -8.92 13.00
CA ASP A 109 7.07 -8.88 13.28
C ASP A 109 7.65 -7.49 13.00
N GLU A 110 7.29 -6.87 11.88
CA GLU A 110 7.71 -5.50 11.55
C GLU A 110 7.15 -4.46 12.54
N GLY A 111 5.89 -4.58 12.94
CA GLY A 111 5.25 -3.64 13.86
C GLY A 111 5.84 -3.69 15.28
N ARG A 112 6.19 -4.90 15.73
CA ARG A 112 6.91 -5.09 16.99
C ARG A 112 8.30 -4.48 16.91
N ASP A 113 9.04 -4.75 15.84
CA ASP A 113 10.45 -4.38 15.74
C ASP A 113 10.62 -2.88 15.49
N ALA A 114 9.77 -2.28 14.63
CA ALA A 114 9.82 -0.86 14.31
C ALA A 114 9.13 0.02 15.36
N CYS A 115 7.95 -0.38 15.85
CA CYS A 115 7.10 0.49 16.67
C CYS A 115 6.92 0.02 18.12
N GLY A 116 7.42 -1.17 18.47
CA GLY A 116 7.25 -1.75 19.80
C GLY A 116 5.82 -2.18 20.11
N LEU A 117 5.00 -2.42 19.09
CA LEU A 117 3.59 -2.79 19.27
C LEU A 117 3.45 -4.15 19.97
N ASP A 118 2.52 -4.22 20.92
CA ASP A 118 2.09 -5.51 21.45
C ASP A 118 1.05 -6.19 20.53
N GLN A 119 0.67 -7.43 20.89
CA GLN A 119 -0.26 -8.23 20.08
C GLN A 119 -1.64 -7.56 19.94
N ASP A 120 -2.15 -6.95 21.01
CA ASP A 120 -3.49 -6.37 21.04
C ASP A 120 -3.54 -5.05 20.28
N GLU A 121 -2.50 -4.22 20.40
CA GLU A 121 -2.33 -2.99 19.64
C GLU A 121 -2.23 -3.28 18.15
N PHE A 122 -1.39 -4.26 17.77
CA PHE A 122 -1.25 -4.70 16.40
C PHE A 122 -2.57 -5.24 15.84
N ASP A 123 -3.26 -6.12 16.57
CA ASP A 123 -4.49 -6.75 16.07
C ASP A 123 -5.59 -5.73 15.81
N ARG A 124 -5.72 -4.71 16.67
CA ARG A 124 -6.68 -3.62 16.46
C ARG A 124 -6.35 -2.81 15.21
N LEU A 125 -5.08 -2.49 15.00
CA LEU A 125 -4.62 -1.74 13.83
C LEU A 125 -4.85 -2.56 12.55
N PHE A 126 -4.30 -3.78 12.51
CA PHE A 126 -4.37 -4.67 11.37
C PHE A 126 -5.80 -4.96 10.93
N GLU A 127 -6.68 -5.35 11.86
CA GLU A 127 -8.07 -5.68 11.52
C GLU A 127 -8.84 -4.45 11.03
N LYS A 128 -8.58 -3.27 11.61
CA LYS A 128 -9.19 -2.03 11.14
C LYS A 128 -8.82 -1.76 9.68
N ASP A 129 -7.53 -1.79 9.36
CA ASP A 129 -7.04 -1.42 8.03
C ASP A 129 -7.38 -2.50 7.00
N PHE A 130 -7.25 -3.78 7.37
CA PHE A 130 -7.63 -4.89 6.50
C PHE A 130 -9.13 -4.85 6.16
N ASN A 131 -10.01 -4.63 7.15
CA ASN A 131 -11.45 -4.57 6.89
C ASN A 131 -11.85 -3.36 6.03
N TYR A 132 -11.22 -2.21 6.28
CA TYR A 132 -11.42 -1.02 5.45
C TYR A 132 -10.99 -1.28 4.00
N LEU A 133 -9.75 -1.74 3.78
CA LEU A 133 -9.22 -2.02 2.45
C LEU A 133 -10.00 -3.13 1.74
N ASN A 134 -10.44 -4.15 2.48
CA ASN A 134 -11.27 -5.21 1.93
C ASN A 134 -12.60 -4.68 1.39
N SER A 135 -13.18 -3.69 2.08
CA SER A 135 -14.40 -3.00 1.62
C SER A 135 -14.10 -2.11 0.42
N LEU A 136 -13.01 -1.34 0.48
CA LEU A 136 -12.54 -0.45 -0.59
C LEU A 136 -12.35 -1.21 -1.91
N PHE A 137 -11.54 -2.26 -1.93
CA PHE A 137 -11.27 -3.07 -3.13
C PHE A 137 -12.42 -4.00 -3.52
N SER A 138 -13.49 -4.07 -2.73
CA SER A 138 -14.73 -4.73 -3.13
C SER A 138 -15.69 -3.80 -3.88
N HIS A 139 -15.55 -2.49 -3.71
CA HIS A 139 -16.39 -1.49 -4.36
C HIS A 139 -16.17 -1.44 -5.87
N TYR A 140 -17.24 -1.51 -6.66
CA TYR A 140 -17.17 -1.57 -8.12
C TYR A 140 -16.47 -0.35 -8.74
N GLY A 141 -16.76 0.85 -8.22
CA GLY A 141 -16.10 2.09 -8.69
C GLY A 141 -14.59 2.05 -8.48
N VAL A 142 -14.13 1.55 -7.33
CA VAL A 142 -12.70 1.44 -7.02
C VAL A 142 -12.04 0.40 -7.91
N LYS A 143 -12.69 -0.74 -8.17
CA LYS A 143 -12.16 -1.76 -9.08
C LYS A 143 -11.95 -1.22 -10.49
N ASN A 144 -12.87 -0.42 -11.01
CA ASN A 144 -12.74 0.19 -12.33
C ASN A 144 -11.56 1.18 -12.37
N VAL A 145 -11.46 2.07 -11.36
CA VAL A 145 -10.33 3.00 -11.27
C VAL A 145 -9.00 2.25 -11.16
N ALA A 146 -8.95 1.18 -10.38
CA ALA A 146 -7.76 0.34 -10.26
C ALA A 146 -7.36 -0.36 -11.56
N ASP A 147 -8.33 -0.91 -12.31
CA ASP A 147 -8.09 -1.54 -13.62
C ASP A 147 -7.55 -0.52 -14.64
N ASP A 148 -8.19 0.65 -14.75
CA ASP A 148 -7.77 1.72 -15.65
C ASP A 148 -6.39 2.27 -15.28
N PHE A 149 -6.12 2.45 -13.99
CA PHE A 149 -4.85 2.93 -13.50
C PHE A 149 -3.72 1.91 -13.71
N ALA A 150 -3.95 0.63 -13.43
CA ALA A 150 -2.99 -0.45 -13.70
C ALA A 150 -2.67 -0.57 -15.20
N ARG A 151 -3.66 -0.37 -16.09
CA ARG A 151 -3.42 -0.29 -17.55
C ARG A 151 -2.55 0.91 -17.92
N SER A 152 -2.82 2.08 -17.32
CA SER A 152 -1.99 3.27 -17.52
C SER A 152 -0.54 3.00 -17.13
N ILE A 153 -0.32 2.47 -15.92
CA ILE A 153 1.02 2.08 -15.43
C ILE A 153 1.67 1.07 -16.39
N SER A 154 0.95 0.03 -16.80
CA SER A 154 1.49 -1.00 -17.71
C SER A 154 1.93 -0.42 -19.06
N SER A 155 1.17 0.54 -19.59
CA SER A 155 1.45 1.18 -20.88
C SER A 155 2.59 2.19 -20.81
N ARG A 156 2.64 2.96 -19.72
CA ARG A 156 3.57 4.09 -19.55
C ARG A 156 4.88 3.69 -18.89
N ARG A 157 4.86 2.59 -18.12
CA ARG A 157 5.93 2.02 -17.29
C ARG A 157 6.41 2.91 -16.13
N PHE A 158 6.44 4.22 -16.36
CA PHE A 158 6.77 5.25 -15.39
C PHE A 158 5.64 6.30 -15.27
N LEU A 159 5.32 6.70 -14.04
CA LEU A 159 4.42 7.81 -13.72
C LEU A 159 5.04 8.70 -12.64
N SER A 160 5.00 10.01 -12.85
CA SER A 160 5.34 11.00 -11.82
C SER A 160 4.21 11.19 -10.82
N HIS A 161 4.51 11.76 -9.65
CA HIS A 161 3.53 12.12 -8.61
C HIS A 161 2.26 12.81 -9.17
N MET A 162 2.41 13.85 -9.98
CA MET A 162 1.28 14.59 -10.54
C MET A 162 0.38 13.69 -11.40
N GLU A 163 0.97 12.81 -12.21
CA GLU A 163 0.23 11.91 -13.10
C GLU A 163 -0.48 10.78 -12.33
N ILE A 164 0.09 10.37 -11.19
CA ILE A 164 -0.56 9.45 -10.25
C ILE A 164 -1.81 10.12 -9.67
N LEU A 165 -1.69 11.35 -9.16
CA LEU A 165 -2.83 12.07 -8.60
C LEU A 165 -3.92 12.34 -9.63
N ASP A 166 -3.55 12.77 -10.84
CA ASP A 166 -4.50 13.01 -11.93
C ASP A 166 -5.25 11.72 -12.30
N SER A 167 -4.55 10.57 -12.33
CA SER A 167 -5.16 9.27 -12.60
C SER A 167 -6.13 8.82 -11.49
N LEU A 168 -5.86 9.22 -10.25
CA LEU A 168 -6.63 8.82 -9.07
C LEU A 168 -7.69 9.84 -8.64
N GLN A 169 -7.80 10.98 -9.33
CA GLN A 169 -8.80 12.01 -9.05
C GLN A 169 -10.24 11.45 -9.04
N ALA A 170 -10.50 10.42 -9.84
CA ALA A 170 -11.80 9.74 -9.87
C ALA A 170 -12.20 9.11 -8.53
N LEU A 171 -11.24 8.74 -7.66
CA LEU A 171 -11.53 8.21 -6.32
C LEU A 171 -12.17 9.25 -5.40
N GLN A 172 -11.85 10.53 -5.58
CA GLN A 172 -12.40 11.62 -4.76
C GLN A 172 -13.88 11.91 -5.05
N MET A 173 -14.41 11.34 -6.14
CA MET A 173 -15.79 11.52 -6.60
C MET A 173 -16.71 10.33 -6.27
N LEU A 174 -16.18 9.28 -5.64
CA LEU A 174 -16.91 8.06 -5.25
C LEU A 174 -17.41 8.13 -3.80
#